data_AF-A0A8B8JS45-F1
#
_entry.id   AF-A0A8B8JS45-F1
#
_cell.length_a   1.000
_cell.length_b   1.000
_cell.length_c   1.000
_cell.angle_alpha   90.00
_cell.angle_beta   90.00
_cell.angle_gamma   90.00
#
_symmetry.space_group_name_H-M   'P 1'
#
loop_
_entity.id
_entity.type
_entity.pdbx_description
1 polymer ?
#
loop_
_entity_poly.entity_id
_entity_poly.type
_entity_poly.pdbx_seq_one_letter_code
_entity_poly.pdbx_strand_id
1 'polypeptide(L)'
;MDETLKLLILCAAWACSFSALRCADPPGATNEDPIKFATEGATKDSYKQFIEALRERLTGELIHDIPVLRDPATVEERNRYVTVELSNSATESIQIGIDLTNAYVVAYQAGTRAYFLRDAPESASTNLFPDVPVDNRYTLPFNGSYGNLESWSHQTREEVNLGLEALRHAITYLRGGADDNEEKARLMIVIIQMVAEAARFKYISNRVGVSIRTGTAFQPDPGMLSLENNWDNLSGAVQQAEQNAFRNNVVLTNINHEPVIVDSLLHPTVAALTLMLFVCNPNANRSPRLPRSIVEKSETCDPFTCDPFEPTVHIAGRDGMCVDVYKNDYHDGNPIIMWKCADQENQLWTLKQDKTIRSKGKCLTTYGYAPGHYVMIYDCTSAVAEATYWEIWDNGTIINPRSGLALSAESSAMGETLTLQTNEYQMRQGWRTGTHTGPFVTSIAGYLDLCMEAHGSNVWLADCDSNKKEQQWAIYPDGSIRPVQNTNNCLTSEEHKPGATIVMMACSNAWASQRWVFKNDGTIYSLSDDMVMDVKGSDPSLKQIILWSWTGNPNQMWLTLF
;
A
#
# COMPACT_ATOMS: atom_id res chain seq x y z
N MET A 1 48.17 -34.25 32.35
CA MET A 1 48.74 -33.97 33.70
C MET A 1 49.11 -32.50 33.72
N ASP A 2 48.29 -31.57 34.17
CA ASP A 2 46.99 -31.67 34.83
C ASP A 2 46.10 -30.48 34.39
N GLU A 3 44.81 -30.73 34.27
CA GLU A 3 43.79 -29.99 33.50
C GLU A 3 42.83 -29.18 34.41
N THR A 4 42.45 -27.94 33.98
CA THR A 4 41.08 -27.32 34.09
C THR A 4 40.48 -27.10 35.52
N LEU A 5 39.58 -26.18 35.87
CA LEU A 5 38.61 -25.29 35.21
C LEU A 5 38.09 -24.23 36.23
N LYS A 6 38.10 -22.95 35.83
CA LYS A 6 37.14 -21.82 36.04
C LYS A 6 36.35 -21.65 37.36
N LEU A 7 36.45 -20.44 37.95
CA LEU A 7 35.35 -19.43 37.96
C LEU A 7 35.86 -18.03 38.38
N LEU A 8 35.60 -17.04 37.52
CA LEU A 8 35.80 -15.58 37.60
C LEU A 8 34.65 -15.00 36.76
N ILE A 9 34.09 -13.78 36.86
CA ILE A 9 34.26 -12.49 37.57
C ILE A 9 32.99 -11.71 37.12
N LEU A 10 32.53 -10.68 37.86
CA LEU A 10 32.16 -9.36 37.28
C LEU A 10 31.59 -8.40 38.34
N CYS A 11 32.43 -7.47 38.79
CA CYS A 11 32.05 -6.09 39.16
C CYS A 11 33.32 -5.30 39.51
N ALA A 12 33.69 -4.31 38.69
CA ALA A 12 34.12 -2.98 39.14
C ALA A 12 34.74 -2.16 38.00
N ALA A 13 34.19 -0.96 37.84
CA ALA A 13 34.81 0.30 37.41
C ALA A 13 35.39 0.42 36.00
N TRP A 14 34.87 1.38 35.24
CA TRP A 14 35.68 2.26 34.38
C TRP A 14 34.98 3.61 34.18
N ALA A 15 35.58 4.66 34.73
CA ALA A 15 35.37 6.04 34.32
C ALA A 15 36.65 6.47 33.58
N CYS A 16 36.58 6.57 32.26
CA CYS A 16 37.59 7.19 31.39
C CYS A 16 36.94 7.58 30.05
N SER A 17 36.93 8.88 29.77
CA SER A 17 37.21 9.46 28.45
C SER A 17 36.43 8.92 27.24
N PHE A 18 35.20 9.39 27.02
CA PHE A 18 34.54 9.30 25.71
C PHE A 18 35.11 10.38 24.77
N SER A 19 36.33 10.16 24.31
CA SER A 19 36.84 10.77 23.08
C SER A 19 36.13 10.11 21.90
N ALA A 20 35.65 10.93 20.98
CA ALA A 20 34.94 10.57 19.76
C ALA A 20 35.50 9.32 19.05
N LEU A 21 34.86 8.17 19.24
CA LEU A 21 34.75 7.18 18.18
C LEU A 21 33.57 7.62 17.32
N ARG A 22 33.86 8.33 16.23
CA ARG A 22 32.98 8.38 15.07
C ARG A 22 32.67 6.92 14.72
N CYS A 23 31.41 6.51 14.89
CA CYS A 23 30.89 5.43 14.07
C CYS A 23 31.17 5.85 12.63
N ALA A 24 32.01 5.11 11.93
CA ALA A 24 32.03 5.18 10.49
C ALA A 24 30.62 4.76 10.07
N ASP A 25 29.86 5.68 9.53
CA ASP A 25 28.66 5.36 8.79
C ASP A 25 29.00 4.22 7.82
N PRO A 26 28.13 3.21 7.63
CA PRO A 26 28.26 2.33 6.46
C PRO A 26 28.38 3.25 5.23
N PRO A 27 29.17 2.91 4.20
CA PRO A 27 29.41 3.84 3.10
C PRO A 27 28.05 4.24 2.51
N GLY A 28 27.58 5.43 2.90
CA GLY A 28 26.36 6.01 2.38
C GLY A 28 26.64 6.17 0.91
N ALA A 29 25.86 5.49 0.08
CA ALA A 29 25.84 5.75 -1.34
C ALA A 29 25.66 7.25 -1.48
N THR A 30 26.71 7.95 -1.92
CA THR A 30 26.60 9.35 -2.29
C THR A 30 25.55 9.43 -3.39
N ASN A 31 24.87 10.56 -3.51
CA ASN A 31 23.88 10.85 -4.55
C ASN A 31 24.44 10.74 -6.01
N GLU A 32 25.65 10.20 -6.21
CA GLU A 32 26.40 10.24 -7.47
C GLU A 32 26.49 8.90 -8.20
N ASP A 33 26.29 7.74 -7.53
CA ASP A 33 26.35 6.46 -8.25
C ASP A 33 24.99 6.12 -8.92
N PRO A 34 24.98 5.79 -10.23
CA PRO A 34 23.75 5.41 -10.92
C PRO A 34 23.24 4.08 -10.38
N ILE A 35 21.92 4.00 -10.20
CA ILE A 35 21.24 2.76 -9.83
C ILE A 35 21.34 1.81 -11.01
N LYS A 36 21.81 0.57 -10.80
CA LYS A 36 22.12 -0.34 -11.90
C LYS A 36 21.24 -1.59 -11.87
N PHE A 37 20.87 -2.06 -13.06
CA PHE A 37 20.31 -3.37 -13.27
C PHE A 37 20.99 -4.06 -14.45
N ALA A 38 21.59 -5.22 -14.19
CA ALA A 38 22.20 -6.07 -15.21
C ALA A 38 21.27 -7.23 -15.54
N THR A 39 20.99 -7.45 -16.83
CA THR A 39 20.21 -8.60 -17.29
C THR A 39 21.04 -9.89 -17.29
N GLU A 40 22.37 -9.78 -17.35
CA GLU A 40 23.29 -10.91 -17.21
C GLU A 40 23.23 -11.49 -15.79
N GLY A 41 22.88 -12.77 -15.67
CA GLY A 41 22.74 -13.43 -14.37
C GLY A 41 21.60 -12.89 -13.49
N ALA A 42 20.66 -12.10 -14.06
CA ALA A 42 19.55 -11.53 -13.31
C ALA A 42 18.70 -12.60 -12.61
N THR A 43 18.43 -12.35 -11.34
CA THR A 43 17.50 -13.14 -10.51
C THR A 43 16.33 -12.28 -10.03
N LYS A 44 15.25 -12.91 -9.56
CA LYS A 44 14.14 -12.21 -8.88
C LYS A 44 14.65 -11.30 -7.76
N ASP A 45 15.60 -11.77 -6.96
CA ASP A 45 16.16 -11.01 -5.84
C ASP A 45 16.99 -9.81 -6.30
N SER A 46 17.82 -9.97 -7.35
CA SER A 46 18.59 -8.85 -7.91
C SER A 46 17.69 -7.75 -8.48
N TYR A 47 16.57 -8.13 -9.11
CA TYR A 47 15.60 -7.18 -9.63
C TYR A 47 14.81 -6.49 -8.50
N LYS A 48 14.45 -7.24 -7.45
CA LYS A 48 13.85 -6.68 -6.24
C LYS A 48 14.75 -5.62 -5.60
N GLN A 49 16.03 -5.94 -5.39
CA GLN A 49 17.03 -5.01 -4.84
C GLN A 49 17.16 -3.75 -5.70
N PHE A 50 17.18 -3.91 -7.03
CA PHE A 50 17.19 -2.80 -7.96
C PHE A 50 15.97 -1.87 -7.80
N ILE A 51 14.76 -2.43 -7.75
CA ILE A 51 13.53 -1.66 -7.57
C ILE A 51 13.46 -1.00 -6.18
N GLU A 52 13.93 -1.68 -5.13
CA GLU A 52 14.01 -1.11 -3.78
C GLU A 52 14.97 0.07 -3.71
N ALA A 53 16.17 -0.05 -4.29
CA ALA A 53 17.12 1.07 -4.39
C ALA A 53 16.53 2.26 -5.16
N LEU A 54 15.76 2.00 -6.22
CA LEU A 54 15.07 3.04 -6.98
C LEU A 54 13.97 3.71 -6.14
N ARG A 55 13.15 2.95 -5.41
CA ARG A 55 12.12 3.48 -4.51
C ARG A 55 12.73 4.34 -3.41
N GLU A 56 13.80 3.88 -2.76
CA GLU A 56 14.52 4.65 -1.74
C GLU A 56 15.03 5.97 -2.30
N ARG A 57 15.60 5.96 -3.51
CA ARG A 57 16.08 7.18 -4.15
C ARG A 57 14.95 8.12 -4.54
N LEU A 58 13.79 7.61 -4.97
CA LEU A 58 12.64 8.42 -5.40
C LEU A 58 11.84 9.00 -4.23
N THR A 59 11.84 8.33 -3.08
CA THR A 59 11.05 8.72 -1.91
C THR A 59 11.50 10.07 -1.34
N GLY A 60 10.54 10.96 -1.10
CA GLY A 60 10.71 12.23 -0.39
C GLY A 60 10.25 12.15 1.07
N GLU A 61 9.01 11.71 1.28
CA GLU A 61 8.41 11.58 2.62
C GLU A 61 7.46 10.36 2.70
N LEU A 62 6.91 10.11 3.89
CA LEU A 62 5.87 9.10 4.11
C LEU A 62 4.55 9.81 4.46
N ILE A 63 3.46 9.45 3.78
CA ILE A 63 2.10 9.89 4.13
C ILE A 63 1.26 8.63 4.34
N HIS A 64 0.64 8.51 5.52
CA HIS A 64 -0.07 7.30 5.96
C HIS A 64 0.78 6.01 5.84
N ASP A 65 2.07 6.10 6.19
CA ASP A 65 3.07 5.03 6.04
C ASP A 65 3.32 4.54 4.60
N ILE A 66 2.91 5.33 3.60
CA ILE A 66 3.15 5.06 2.18
C ILE A 66 4.17 6.08 1.65
N PRO A 67 5.26 5.62 1.01
CA PRO A 67 6.23 6.49 0.35
C PRO A 67 5.60 7.42 -0.70
N VAL A 68 6.01 8.69 -0.68
CA VAL A 68 5.58 9.72 -1.61
C VAL A 68 6.80 10.30 -2.31
N LEU A 69 6.66 10.56 -3.60
CA LEU A 69 7.66 11.30 -4.37
C LEU A 69 7.86 12.70 -3.79
N ARG A 70 8.97 13.33 -4.19
CA ARG A 70 9.31 14.67 -3.69
C ARG A 70 8.34 15.71 -4.23
N ASP A 71 7.96 16.65 -3.37
CA ASP A 71 7.20 17.84 -3.78
C ASP A 71 7.98 18.61 -4.87
N PRO A 72 7.42 18.75 -6.09
CA PRO A 72 8.06 19.48 -7.18
C PRO A 72 8.48 20.90 -6.81
N ALA A 73 7.78 21.57 -5.88
CA ALA A 73 8.10 22.92 -5.44
C ALA A 73 9.36 23.01 -4.56
N THR A 74 9.78 21.88 -3.97
CA THR A 74 10.94 21.81 -3.05
C THR A 74 12.22 21.30 -3.72
N VAL A 75 12.10 20.71 -4.91
CA VAL A 75 13.23 20.10 -5.62
C VAL A 75 13.93 21.13 -6.48
N GLU A 76 15.21 21.38 -6.20
CA GLU A 76 16.06 22.19 -7.08
C GLU A 76 16.30 21.46 -8.42
N GLU A 77 16.20 22.18 -9.54
CA GLU A 77 16.34 21.61 -10.89
C GLU A 77 17.62 20.81 -11.13
N ARG A 78 18.75 21.21 -10.52
CA ARG A 78 20.03 20.48 -10.59
C ARG A 78 20.00 19.08 -9.97
N ASN A 79 19.06 18.86 -9.05
CA ASN A 79 18.90 17.62 -8.28
C ASN A 79 17.61 16.88 -8.67
N ARG A 80 16.91 17.33 -9.72
CA ARG A 80 15.57 16.83 -10.09
C ARG A 80 15.58 15.45 -10.74
N TYR A 81 16.70 15.04 -11.31
CA TYR A 81 16.77 13.82 -12.11
C TYR A 81 17.72 12.80 -11.49
N VAL A 82 17.37 11.52 -11.66
CA VAL A 82 18.24 10.39 -11.36
C VAL A 82 18.47 9.57 -12.62
N THR A 83 19.66 8.99 -12.75
CA THR A 83 19.98 8.05 -13.82
C THR A 83 19.92 6.61 -13.33
N VAL A 84 19.38 5.74 -14.17
CA VAL A 84 19.38 4.29 -13.99
C VAL A 84 20.14 3.65 -15.15
N GLU A 85 21.15 2.84 -14.85
CA GLU A 85 21.90 2.06 -15.84
C GLU A 85 21.25 0.69 -16.05
N LEU A 86 20.90 0.38 -17.29
CA LEU A 86 20.40 -0.93 -17.71
C LEU A 86 21.42 -1.58 -18.63
N SER A 87 21.92 -2.76 -18.27
CA SER A 87 23.03 -3.41 -18.99
C SER A 87 22.75 -4.87 -19.35
N ASN A 88 23.22 -5.29 -20.52
CA ASN A 88 23.26 -6.69 -20.94
C ASN A 88 24.64 -7.32 -20.72
N SER A 89 25.69 -6.50 -20.70
CA SER A 89 27.06 -6.89 -20.40
C SER A 89 27.85 -5.67 -19.94
N ALA A 90 29.11 -5.86 -19.56
CA ALA A 90 30.02 -4.76 -19.20
C ALA A 90 30.24 -3.71 -20.32
N THR A 91 29.90 -4.03 -21.58
CA THR A 91 30.12 -3.16 -22.74
C THR A 91 28.84 -2.71 -23.45
N GLU A 92 27.71 -3.35 -23.12
CA GLU A 92 26.41 -3.07 -23.72
C GLU A 92 25.45 -2.60 -22.63
N SER A 93 25.33 -1.28 -22.48
CA SER A 93 24.40 -0.64 -21.54
C SER A 93 23.82 0.66 -22.10
N ILE A 94 22.67 1.02 -21.56
CA ILE A 94 22.01 2.32 -21.72
C ILE A 94 21.81 2.94 -20.33
N GLN A 95 21.68 4.26 -20.27
CA GLN A 95 21.21 4.94 -19.07
C GLN A 95 19.87 5.59 -19.35
N ILE A 96 18.92 5.50 -18.44
CA ILE A 96 17.64 6.21 -18.53
C ILE A 96 17.62 7.31 -17.47
N GLY A 97 17.07 8.46 -17.82
CA GLY A 97 16.85 9.60 -16.93
C GLY A 97 15.43 9.59 -16.42
N ILE A 98 15.26 9.58 -15.09
CA ILE A 98 13.98 9.57 -14.40
C ILE A 98 13.81 10.88 -13.64
N ASP A 99 12.65 11.52 -13.77
CA ASP A 99 12.28 12.70 -12.99
C ASP A 99 11.83 12.28 -11.57
N LEU A 100 12.49 12.80 -10.54
CA LEU A 100 12.24 12.46 -9.14
C LEU A 100 10.86 12.90 -8.65
N THR A 101 10.17 13.79 -9.36
CA THR A 101 8.88 14.34 -8.91
C THR A 101 7.68 13.50 -9.36
N ASN A 102 7.83 12.67 -10.39
CA ASN A 102 6.75 11.84 -10.94
C ASN A 102 7.20 10.41 -11.35
N ALA A 103 8.48 10.08 -11.18
CA ALA A 103 9.10 8.83 -11.63
C ALA A 103 8.99 8.57 -13.14
N TYR A 104 8.81 9.61 -13.97
CA TYR A 104 8.70 9.45 -15.41
C TYR A 104 10.08 9.30 -16.02
N VAL A 105 10.22 8.35 -16.94
CA VAL A 105 11.38 8.32 -17.84
C VAL A 105 11.23 9.51 -18.78
N VAL A 106 12.23 10.40 -18.82
CA VAL A 106 12.22 11.61 -19.66
C VAL A 106 13.24 11.55 -20.79
N ALA A 107 14.26 10.69 -20.67
CA ALA A 107 15.32 10.56 -21.64
C ALA A 107 16.09 9.25 -21.49
N TYR A 108 16.88 8.88 -22.50
CA TYR A 108 17.89 7.83 -22.40
C TYR A 108 19.20 8.20 -23.10
N GLN A 109 20.31 7.69 -22.60
CA GLN A 109 21.64 7.79 -23.18
C GLN A 109 22.09 6.43 -23.74
N ALA A 110 22.55 6.45 -24.99
CA ALA A 110 23.15 5.31 -25.67
C ALA A 110 24.55 5.71 -26.17
N GLY A 111 25.57 5.32 -25.41
CA GLY A 111 26.95 5.68 -25.70
C GLY A 111 27.17 7.19 -25.59
N THR A 112 27.52 7.82 -26.71
CA THR A 112 27.80 9.26 -26.80
C THR A 112 26.60 10.09 -27.29
N ARG A 113 25.41 9.48 -27.37
CA ARG A 113 24.16 10.12 -27.79
C ARG A 113 23.14 10.09 -26.67
N ALA A 114 22.33 11.14 -26.57
CA ALA A 114 21.20 11.22 -25.65
C ALA A 114 19.92 11.53 -26.43
N TYR A 115 18.82 10.91 -26.03
CA TYR A 115 17.52 11.01 -26.67
C TYR A 115 16.51 11.41 -25.60
N PHE A 116 15.87 12.56 -25.78
CA PHE A 116 14.87 13.13 -24.88
C PHE A 116 13.48 12.91 -25.47
N LEU A 117 12.52 12.53 -24.63
CA LEU A 117 11.11 12.49 -25.05
C LEU A 117 10.62 13.90 -25.36
N ARG A 118 9.62 14.00 -26.25
CA ARG A 118 9.12 15.30 -26.73
C ARG A 118 8.55 16.18 -25.63
N ASP A 119 8.03 15.58 -24.57
CA ASP A 119 7.46 16.25 -23.39
C ASP A 119 8.43 16.32 -22.20
N ALA A 120 9.70 15.95 -22.40
CA ALA A 120 10.71 16.12 -21.35
C ALA A 120 10.80 17.61 -20.96
N PRO A 121 10.83 17.94 -19.66
CA PRO A 121 11.01 19.32 -19.23
C PRO A 121 12.30 19.90 -19.80
N GLU A 122 12.31 21.21 -20.10
CA GLU A 122 13.46 21.86 -20.74
C GLU A 122 14.74 21.72 -19.88
N SER A 123 14.57 21.73 -18.55
CA SER A 123 15.63 21.49 -17.57
C SER A 123 16.24 20.08 -17.63
N ALA A 124 15.53 19.08 -18.15
CA ALA A 124 16.07 17.74 -18.38
C ALA A 124 17.25 17.80 -19.35
N SER A 125 17.09 18.53 -20.46
CA SER A 125 18.15 18.69 -21.46
C SER A 125 19.38 19.42 -20.94
N THR A 126 19.29 20.11 -19.79
CA THR A 126 20.41 20.82 -19.17
C THR A 126 21.08 19.99 -18.08
N ASN A 127 20.29 19.25 -17.28
CA ASN A 127 20.76 18.57 -16.07
C ASN A 127 20.97 17.06 -16.24
N LEU A 128 20.39 16.43 -17.27
CA LEU A 128 20.65 15.02 -17.59
C LEU A 128 21.76 14.87 -18.64
N PHE A 129 22.55 13.82 -18.46
CA PHE A 129 23.63 13.40 -19.35
C PHE A 129 24.61 14.55 -19.70
N PRO A 130 25.19 15.25 -18.69
CA PRO A 130 26.04 16.42 -18.92
C PRO A 130 27.24 16.12 -19.83
N ASP A 131 27.75 14.89 -19.80
CA ASP A 131 28.90 14.45 -20.60
C ASP A 131 28.59 14.27 -22.10
N VAL A 132 27.31 14.26 -22.50
CA VAL A 132 26.90 14.16 -23.90
C VAL A 132 26.93 15.55 -24.56
N PRO A 133 27.72 15.77 -25.63
CA PRO A 133 27.73 17.05 -26.33
C PRO A 133 26.35 17.44 -26.85
N VAL A 134 26.04 18.74 -26.87
CA VAL A 134 24.73 19.28 -27.29
C VAL A 134 24.33 18.80 -28.70
N ASP A 135 25.28 18.74 -29.64
CA ASP A 135 25.06 18.27 -31.01
C ASP A 135 24.67 16.78 -31.12
N ASN A 136 24.89 16.01 -30.04
CA ASN A 136 24.52 14.60 -29.92
C ASN A 136 23.30 14.39 -28.99
N ARG A 137 22.56 15.46 -28.68
CA ARG A 137 21.29 15.40 -27.96
C ARG A 137 20.16 15.53 -28.98
N TYR A 138 19.26 14.55 -28.98
CA TYR A 138 18.16 14.46 -29.91
C TYR A 138 16.83 14.48 -29.16
N THR A 139 15.80 15.05 -29.77
CA THR A 139 14.42 14.95 -29.29
C THR A 139 13.68 13.92 -30.13
N LEU A 140 13.06 12.96 -29.46
CA LEU A 140 12.23 11.94 -30.09
C LEU A 140 10.91 12.58 -30.60
N PRO A 141 10.31 12.04 -31.67
CA PRO A 141 9.07 12.61 -32.22
C PRO A 141 7.83 12.33 -31.37
N PHE A 142 7.95 11.45 -30.37
CA PHE A 142 6.92 11.03 -29.44
C PHE A 142 7.22 11.43 -28.00
N ASN A 143 6.18 11.48 -27.19
CA ASN A 143 6.22 11.84 -25.79
C ASN A 143 6.12 10.59 -24.89
N GLY A 144 6.26 10.75 -23.57
CA GLY A 144 6.28 9.63 -22.62
C GLY A 144 4.93 9.05 -22.24
N SER A 145 3.81 9.60 -22.74
CA SER A 145 2.48 9.09 -22.37
C SER A 145 2.15 7.80 -23.14
N TYR A 146 1.51 6.85 -22.46
CA TYR A 146 1.17 5.56 -23.08
C TYR A 146 0.33 5.72 -24.35
N GLY A 147 -0.66 6.61 -24.36
CA GLY A 147 -1.48 6.83 -25.57
C GLY A 147 -0.66 7.32 -26.78
N ASN A 148 0.44 8.05 -26.57
CA ASN A 148 1.32 8.41 -27.68
C ASN A 148 2.29 7.28 -28.03
N LEU A 149 2.89 6.62 -27.03
CA LEU A 149 3.77 5.47 -27.27
C LEU A 149 3.06 4.36 -28.03
N GLU A 150 1.85 3.98 -27.63
CA GLU A 150 1.00 2.99 -28.29
C GLU A 150 0.62 3.42 -29.72
N SER A 151 0.35 4.71 -29.93
CA SER A 151 0.07 5.25 -31.27
C SER A 151 1.27 5.17 -32.21
N TRP A 152 2.49 5.30 -31.69
CA TRP A 152 3.72 5.23 -32.47
C TRP A 152 4.23 3.80 -32.65
N SER A 153 4.02 2.92 -31.67
CA SER A 153 4.38 1.50 -31.75
C SER A 153 3.37 0.66 -32.53
N HIS A 154 2.17 1.19 -32.78
CA HIS A 154 1.05 0.45 -33.35
C HIS A 154 0.63 -0.79 -32.53
N GLN A 155 0.95 -0.77 -31.23
CA GLN A 155 0.63 -1.85 -30.29
C GLN A 155 0.15 -1.26 -28.96
N THR A 156 -0.89 -1.83 -28.38
CA THR A 156 -1.34 -1.48 -27.04
C THR A 156 -0.41 -2.10 -25.99
N ARG A 157 -0.42 -1.60 -24.75
CA ARG A 157 0.31 -2.24 -23.65
C ARG A 157 -0.05 -3.71 -23.45
N GLU A 158 -1.31 -4.09 -23.67
CA GLU A 158 -1.78 -5.49 -23.57
C GLU A 158 -1.10 -6.42 -24.58
N GLU A 159 -0.68 -5.88 -25.72
CA GLU A 159 -0.06 -6.66 -26.80
C GLU A 159 1.46 -6.78 -26.61
N VAL A 160 2.08 -5.85 -25.88
CA VAL A 160 3.54 -5.80 -25.69
C VAL A 160 3.98 -6.81 -24.61
N ASN A 161 4.83 -7.76 -25.02
CA ASN A 161 5.45 -8.69 -24.09
C ASN A 161 6.48 -8.00 -23.18
N LEU A 162 6.35 -8.24 -21.87
CA LEU A 162 7.29 -7.85 -20.83
C LEU A 162 8.09 -9.08 -20.34
N GLY A 163 9.30 -8.83 -19.84
CA GLY A 163 10.18 -9.86 -19.30
C GLY A 163 11.65 -9.63 -19.64
N LEU A 164 12.52 -10.51 -19.15
CA LEU A 164 13.97 -10.31 -19.25
C LEU A 164 14.46 -10.23 -20.70
N GLU A 165 13.93 -11.06 -21.60
CA GLU A 165 14.30 -11.04 -23.03
C GLU A 165 13.82 -9.77 -23.74
N ALA A 166 12.62 -9.28 -23.42
CA ALA A 166 12.11 -8.03 -23.96
C ALA A 166 12.99 -6.84 -23.52
N LEU A 167 13.43 -6.84 -22.26
CA LEU A 167 14.35 -5.82 -21.73
C LEU A 167 15.75 -5.93 -22.34
N ARG A 168 16.27 -7.15 -22.53
CA ARG A 168 17.55 -7.38 -23.24
C ARG A 168 17.53 -6.80 -24.64
N HIS A 169 16.47 -7.11 -25.39
CA HIS A 169 16.25 -6.56 -26.73
C HIS A 169 16.14 -5.03 -26.71
N ALA A 170 15.43 -4.46 -25.73
CA ALA A 170 15.37 -3.00 -25.56
C ALA A 170 16.75 -2.37 -25.40
N ILE A 171 17.59 -2.93 -24.52
CA ILE A 171 18.95 -2.44 -24.27
C ILE A 171 19.79 -2.55 -25.55
N THR A 172 19.82 -3.70 -26.22
CA THR A 172 20.60 -3.91 -27.44
C THR A 172 20.16 -2.99 -28.57
N TYR A 173 18.84 -2.88 -28.80
CA TYR A 173 18.30 -2.07 -29.90
C TYR A 173 18.57 -0.57 -29.69
N LEU A 174 18.28 -0.06 -28.48
CA LEU A 174 18.52 1.35 -28.16
C LEU A 174 20.02 1.67 -28.13
N ARG A 175 20.87 0.72 -27.69
CA ARG A 175 22.32 0.87 -27.74
C ARG A 175 22.88 0.88 -29.16
N GLY A 176 22.29 0.10 -30.06
CA GLY A 176 22.69 0.03 -31.48
C GLY A 176 22.44 1.32 -32.25
N GLY A 177 21.56 2.20 -31.76
CA GLY A 177 21.29 3.51 -32.35
C GLY A 177 20.53 3.43 -33.69
N ALA A 178 19.75 2.36 -33.89
CA ALA A 178 18.85 2.23 -35.03
C ALA A 178 17.84 3.38 -35.06
N ASP A 179 17.44 3.82 -36.26
CA ASP A 179 16.55 4.96 -36.43
C ASP A 179 15.15 4.56 -36.88
N ASP A 180 14.51 3.69 -36.09
CA ASP A 180 13.11 3.34 -36.26
C ASP A 180 12.34 3.70 -34.98
N ASN A 181 11.42 4.64 -35.15
CA ASN A 181 10.67 5.25 -34.07
C ASN A 181 9.51 4.38 -33.58
N GLU A 182 9.01 3.47 -34.42
CA GLU A 182 7.96 2.51 -34.04
C GLU A 182 8.51 1.57 -32.97
N GLU A 183 9.68 0.98 -33.25
CA GLU A 183 10.33 0.07 -32.30
C GLU A 183 10.86 0.82 -31.07
N LYS A 184 11.43 2.03 -31.21
CA LYS A 184 11.82 2.83 -30.02
C LYS A 184 10.64 3.12 -29.09
N ALA A 185 9.46 3.44 -29.63
CA ALA A 185 8.26 3.68 -28.84
C ALA A 185 7.82 2.39 -28.12
N ARG A 186 7.80 1.24 -28.82
CA ARG A 186 7.48 -0.06 -28.23
C ARG A 186 8.43 -0.45 -27.11
N LEU A 187 9.73 -0.23 -27.28
CA LEU A 187 10.74 -0.55 -26.26
C LEU A 187 10.69 0.40 -25.07
N MET A 188 10.24 1.64 -25.27
CA MET A 188 10.01 2.57 -24.17
C MET A 188 8.84 2.10 -23.29
N ILE A 189 7.79 1.50 -23.86
CA ILE A 189 6.71 0.86 -23.07
C ILE A 189 7.30 -0.23 -22.17
N VAL A 190 8.15 -1.11 -22.71
CA VAL A 190 8.82 -2.18 -21.93
C VAL A 190 9.63 -1.59 -20.77
N ILE A 191 10.45 -0.58 -21.03
CA ILE A 191 11.31 0.04 -20.01
C ILE A 191 10.46 0.74 -18.93
N ILE A 192 9.45 1.53 -19.31
CA ILE A 192 8.62 2.27 -18.36
C ILE A 192 7.88 1.28 -17.45
N GLN A 193 7.26 0.23 -18.01
CA GLN A 193 6.52 -0.75 -17.21
C GLN A 193 7.44 -1.58 -16.29
N MET A 194 8.62 -1.98 -16.79
CA MET A 194 9.56 -2.79 -16.01
C MET A 194 10.41 -1.98 -15.02
N VAL A 195 10.37 -0.65 -15.04
CA VAL A 195 11.16 0.20 -14.14
C VAL A 195 10.28 1.15 -13.35
N ALA A 196 9.61 2.08 -14.02
CA ALA A 196 8.81 3.12 -13.35
C ALA A 196 7.53 2.53 -12.72
N GLU A 197 6.76 1.73 -13.46
CA GLU A 197 5.54 1.13 -12.91
C GLU A 197 5.84 0.08 -11.85
N ALA A 198 6.91 -0.69 -12.04
CA ALA A 198 7.44 -1.58 -11.01
C ALA A 198 7.87 -0.82 -9.73
N ALA A 199 8.44 0.38 -9.84
CA ALA A 199 8.74 1.21 -8.68
C ALA A 199 7.48 1.69 -7.97
N ARG A 200 6.42 2.04 -8.71
CA ARG A 200 5.14 2.52 -8.18
C ARG A 200 4.32 1.44 -7.47
N PHE A 201 4.29 0.22 -8.02
CA PHE A 201 3.42 -0.85 -7.54
C PHE A 201 4.17 -2.14 -7.24
N LYS A 202 3.95 -2.68 -6.04
CA LYS A 202 4.47 -3.99 -5.64
C LYS A 202 3.96 -5.09 -6.58
N TYR A 203 2.71 -4.98 -7.01
CA TYR A 203 2.08 -5.90 -7.97
C TYR A 203 2.90 -6.07 -9.25
N ILE A 204 3.29 -4.95 -9.87
CA ILE A 204 4.01 -4.95 -11.14
C ILE A 204 5.44 -5.44 -10.95
N SER A 205 6.14 -4.97 -9.92
CA SER A 205 7.49 -5.46 -9.61
C SER A 205 7.52 -6.97 -9.34
N ASN A 206 6.47 -7.51 -8.71
CA ASN A 206 6.38 -8.95 -8.47
C ASN A 206 6.17 -9.72 -9.77
N ARG A 207 5.32 -9.24 -10.68
CA ARG A 207 5.09 -9.86 -11.99
C ARG A 207 6.36 -9.93 -12.84
N VAL A 208 7.15 -8.86 -12.84
CA VAL A 208 8.46 -8.87 -13.49
C VAL A 208 9.42 -9.85 -12.81
N GLY A 209 9.44 -9.86 -11.47
CA GLY A 209 10.23 -10.82 -10.69
C GLY A 209 9.90 -12.29 -10.98
N VAL A 210 8.61 -12.62 -11.16
CA VAL A 210 8.13 -13.95 -11.60
C VAL A 210 8.70 -14.28 -12.97
N SER A 211 8.54 -13.36 -13.94
CA SER A 211 9.03 -13.53 -15.31
C SER A 211 10.54 -13.82 -15.36
N ILE A 212 11.33 -13.13 -14.55
CA ILE A 212 12.78 -13.37 -14.42
C ILE A 212 13.07 -14.76 -13.84
N ARG A 213 12.34 -15.16 -12.80
CA ARG A 213 12.51 -16.48 -12.15
C ARG A 213 12.15 -17.64 -13.08
N THR A 214 11.06 -17.52 -13.83
CA THR A 214 10.55 -18.60 -14.69
C THR A 214 11.11 -18.56 -16.10
N GLY A 215 11.77 -17.47 -16.50
CA GLY A 215 12.23 -17.25 -17.88
C GLY A 215 11.09 -17.09 -18.89
N THR A 216 9.88 -16.78 -18.41
CA THR A 216 8.68 -16.70 -19.26
C THR A 216 8.22 -15.26 -19.37
N ALA A 217 8.05 -14.76 -20.59
CA ALA A 217 7.48 -13.44 -20.85
C ALA A 217 5.99 -13.39 -20.47
N PHE A 218 5.48 -12.20 -20.20
CA PHE A 218 4.06 -12.01 -19.90
C PHE A 218 3.53 -10.72 -20.56
N GLN A 219 2.23 -10.68 -20.79
CA GLN A 219 1.52 -9.47 -21.20
C GLN A 219 0.85 -8.84 -19.97
N PRO A 220 0.81 -7.49 -19.88
CA PRO A 220 0.04 -6.79 -18.85
C PRO A 220 -1.42 -7.20 -18.89
N ASP A 221 -1.96 -7.62 -17.74
CA ASP A 221 -3.38 -7.91 -17.57
C ASP A 221 -4.16 -6.62 -17.23
N PRO A 222 -5.51 -6.67 -17.27
CA PRO A 222 -6.34 -5.50 -16.96
C PRO A 222 -6.11 -4.91 -15.56
N GLY A 223 -5.74 -5.73 -14.57
CA GLY A 223 -5.42 -5.28 -13.22
C GLY A 223 -4.16 -4.44 -13.17
N MET A 224 -3.08 -4.93 -13.80
CA MET A 224 -1.84 -4.15 -13.98
C MET A 224 -2.11 -2.81 -14.67
N LEU A 225 -2.84 -2.80 -15.78
CA LEU A 225 -3.11 -1.59 -16.55
C LEU A 225 -4.01 -0.60 -15.79
N SER A 226 -4.97 -1.12 -15.03
CA SER A 226 -5.84 -0.28 -14.20
C SER A 226 -5.06 0.43 -13.09
N LEU A 227 -4.06 -0.22 -12.49
CA LEU A 227 -3.15 0.40 -11.53
C LEU A 227 -2.31 1.51 -12.19
N GLU A 228 -1.71 1.25 -13.35
CA GLU A 228 -0.95 2.26 -14.11
C GLU A 228 -1.80 3.49 -14.43
N ASN A 229 -3.03 3.26 -14.93
CA ASN A 229 -3.93 4.32 -15.36
C ASN A 229 -4.57 5.11 -14.20
N ASN A 230 -4.49 4.63 -12.96
CA ASN A 230 -5.08 5.27 -11.78
C ASN A 230 -4.04 5.61 -10.71
N TRP A 231 -2.75 5.60 -11.04
CA TRP A 231 -1.69 5.89 -10.07
C TRP A 231 -1.83 7.28 -9.43
N ASP A 232 -2.16 8.29 -10.23
CA ASP A 232 -2.43 9.65 -9.78
C ASP A 232 -3.71 9.75 -8.92
N ASN A 233 -4.79 9.10 -9.36
CA ASN A 233 -6.07 9.04 -8.65
C ASN A 233 -5.92 8.37 -7.28
N LEU A 234 -5.21 7.23 -7.21
CA LEU A 234 -4.90 6.54 -5.95
C LEU A 234 -4.02 7.42 -5.05
N SER A 235 -2.98 8.04 -5.60
CA SER A 235 -2.07 8.91 -4.84
C SER A 235 -2.82 10.10 -4.22
N GLY A 236 -3.68 10.75 -4.99
CA GLY A 236 -4.51 11.86 -4.51
C GLY A 236 -5.55 11.41 -3.50
N ALA A 237 -6.24 10.29 -3.73
CA ALA A 237 -7.24 9.77 -2.82
C ALA A 237 -6.65 9.38 -1.45
N VAL A 238 -5.45 8.78 -1.43
CA VAL A 238 -4.73 8.44 -0.21
C VAL A 238 -4.31 9.69 0.56
N GLN A 239 -3.65 10.65 -0.10
CA GLN A 239 -3.15 11.87 0.56
C GLN A 239 -4.27 12.76 1.09
N GLN A 240 -5.42 12.78 0.41
CA GLN A 240 -6.60 13.55 0.81
C GLN A 240 -7.53 12.77 1.74
N ALA A 241 -7.20 11.55 2.15
CA ALA A 241 -8.09 10.73 2.97
C ALA A 241 -8.31 11.35 4.35
N GLU A 242 -9.56 11.32 4.81
CA GLU A 242 -9.95 11.80 6.14
C GLU A 242 -10.58 10.65 6.92
N GLN A 243 -10.02 10.36 8.10
CA GLN A 243 -10.49 9.26 8.96
C GLN A 243 -10.67 7.93 8.18
N ASN A 244 -9.66 7.59 7.38
CA ASN A 244 -9.58 6.44 6.46
C ASN A 244 -10.53 6.44 5.26
N ALA A 245 -11.42 7.41 5.10
CA ALA A 245 -12.34 7.48 3.96
C ALA A 245 -11.82 8.39 2.85
N PHE A 246 -12.01 7.97 1.60
CA PHE A 246 -11.65 8.77 0.44
C PHE A 246 -12.74 9.79 0.10
N ARG A 247 -12.32 10.95 -0.42
CA ARG A 247 -13.24 11.97 -0.93
C ARG A 247 -13.99 11.50 -2.16
N ASN A 248 -13.27 10.86 -3.07
CA ASN A 248 -13.80 10.26 -4.28
C ASN A 248 -13.31 8.82 -4.36
N ASN A 249 -14.20 7.92 -4.74
CA ASN A 249 -13.82 6.54 -4.99
C ASN A 249 -12.87 6.46 -6.19
N VAL A 250 -11.88 5.57 -6.11
CA VAL A 250 -11.05 5.18 -7.24
C VAL A 250 -11.54 3.84 -7.76
N VAL A 251 -11.89 3.78 -9.04
CA VAL A 251 -12.41 2.56 -9.67
C VAL A 251 -11.29 1.90 -10.45
N LEU A 252 -10.81 0.78 -9.91
CA LEU A 252 -9.86 -0.10 -10.57
C LEU A 252 -10.59 -1.23 -11.32
N THR A 253 -9.81 -2.08 -11.98
CA THR A 253 -10.27 -3.26 -12.71
C THR A 253 -9.47 -4.46 -12.24
N ASN A 254 -10.11 -5.62 -12.12
CA ASN A 254 -9.47 -6.87 -11.74
C ASN A 254 -9.07 -7.68 -13.02
N ILE A 255 -8.33 -8.79 -12.90
CA ILE A 255 -7.92 -9.64 -14.04
C ILE A 255 -9.11 -10.19 -14.85
N ASN A 256 -10.29 -10.26 -14.24
CA ASN A 256 -11.54 -10.72 -14.86
C ASN A 256 -12.34 -9.58 -15.50
N HIS A 257 -11.78 -8.37 -15.60
CA HIS A 257 -12.43 -7.17 -16.12
C HIS A 257 -13.60 -6.64 -15.27
N GLU A 258 -13.66 -7.02 -14.00
CA GLU A 258 -14.68 -6.56 -13.06
C GLU A 258 -14.20 -5.29 -12.33
N PRO A 259 -15.11 -4.35 -12.04
CA PRO A 259 -14.76 -3.12 -11.34
C PRO A 259 -14.41 -3.38 -9.87
N VAL A 260 -13.35 -2.75 -9.38
CA VAL A 260 -12.91 -2.78 -7.98
C VAL A 260 -12.96 -1.36 -7.43
N ILE A 261 -13.86 -1.11 -6.49
CA ILE A 261 -14.07 0.22 -5.91
C ILE A 261 -13.17 0.37 -4.68
N VAL A 262 -12.20 1.27 -4.75
CA VAL A 262 -11.30 1.64 -3.66
C VAL A 262 -11.78 2.96 -3.07
N ASP A 263 -12.24 2.92 -1.83
CA ASP A 263 -12.93 4.03 -1.16
C ASP A 263 -12.36 4.36 0.23
N SER A 264 -11.29 3.66 0.61
CA SER A 264 -10.69 3.75 1.94
C SER A 264 -9.22 3.36 1.95
N LEU A 265 -8.45 3.96 2.87
CA LEU A 265 -7.07 3.55 3.19
C LEU A 265 -6.97 2.09 3.63
N LEU A 266 -8.02 1.56 4.26
CA LEU A 266 -8.09 0.17 4.73
C LEU A 266 -8.45 -0.83 3.63
N HIS A 267 -8.72 -0.37 2.40
CA HIS A 267 -8.97 -1.27 1.29
C HIS A 267 -7.66 -2.04 0.96
N PRO A 268 -7.67 -3.39 0.89
CA PRO A 268 -6.44 -4.19 0.74
C PRO A 268 -5.58 -3.84 -0.48
N THR A 269 -6.20 -3.29 -1.51
CA THR A 269 -5.54 -2.84 -2.74
C THR A 269 -4.60 -1.66 -2.54
N VAL A 270 -4.83 -0.84 -1.51
CA VAL A 270 -3.94 0.28 -1.17
C VAL A 270 -2.56 -0.24 -0.76
N ALA A 271 -2.47 -1.42 -0.15
CA ALA A 271 -1.19 -2.04 0.20
C ALA A 271 -0.35 -2.46 -1.01
N ALA A 272 -0.91 -2.44 -2.24
CA ALA A 272 -0.14 -2.66 -3.46
C ALA A 272 0.61 -1.40 -3.95
N LEU A 273 0.21 -0.21 -3.47
CA LEU A 273 0.78 1.08 -3.84
C LEU A 273 2.04 1.37 -3.02
N THR A 274 3.21 1.27 -3.66
CA THR A 274 4.50 1.38 -2.94
C THR A 274 5.11 2.77 -3.02
N LEU A 275 4.74 3.57 -4.02
CA LEU A 275 5.25 4.92 -4.19
C LEU A 275 4.19 5.81 -4.84
N MET A 276 3.81 6.89 -4.15
CA MET A 276 2.76 7.82 -4.58
C MET A 276 3.32 9.03 -5.31
N LEU A 277 2.56 9.55 -6.27
CA LEU A 277 2.76 10.89 -6.79
C LEU A 277 2.47 11.92 -5.68
N PHE A 278 3.31 12.94 -5.51
CA PHE A 278 2.98 14.04 -4.58
C PHE A 278 1.80 14.86 -5.11
N VAL A 279 0.76 15.02 -4.28
CA VAL A 279 -0.44 15.80 -4.60
C VAL A 279 -0.61 16.93 -3.59
N CYS A 280 -0.60 16.60 -2.29
CA CYS A 280 -0.72 17.57 -1.21
C CYS A 280 -0.21 16.99 0.12
N ASN A 281 0.14 17.85 1.06
CA ASN A 281 0.59 17.48 2.38
C ASN A 281 -0.57 17.59 3.40
N PRO A 282 -1.03 16.46 4.01
CA PRO A 282 -2.08 16.48 5.02
C PRO A 282 -1.58 16.99 6.38
N ASN A 283 -0.26 17.03 6.60
CA ASN A 283 0.38 17.43 7.85
C ASN A 283 0.81 18.91 7.89
N ALA A 284 0.64 19.68 6.80
CA ALA A 284 1.06 21.08 6.73
C ALA A 284 0.47 21.96 7.86
N ASN A 285 -0.71 21.62 8.38
CA ASN A 285 -1.36 22.32 9.49
C ASN A 285 -0.88 21.88 10.90
N ARG A 286 -0.02 20.87 11.04
CA ARG A 286 0.46 20.34 12.34
C ARG A 286 1.82 20.90 12.78
N SER A 287 2.48 21.71 11.96
CA SER A 287 3.69 22.43 12.37
C SER A 287 3.35 23.46 13.45
N PRO A 288 4.12 23.58 14.56
CA PRO A 288 3.88 24.61 15.55
C PRO A 288 4.11 25.99 14.92
N ARG A 289 3.01 26.66 14.57
CA ARG A 289 3.05 28.06 14.11
C ARG A 289 3.64 28.88 15.26
N LEU A 290 4.89 29.36 15.08
CA LEU A 290 5.44 30.44 15.91
C LEU A 290 4.40 31.57 15.97
N PRO A 291 4.14 32.18 17.13
CA PRO A 291 3.11 33.21 17.24
C PRO A 291 3.54 34.43 16.44
N ARG A 292 3.07 34.52 15.19
CA ARG A 292 3.03 35.78 14.45
C ARG A 292 1.82 36.55 14.96
N SER A 293 2.10 37.82 15.27
CA SER A 293 1.16 38.83 15.76
C SER A 293 -0.17 38.79 15.02
N ILE A 294 -1.25 38.96 15.78
CA ILE A 294 -2.63 39.06 15.32
C ILE A 294 -2.73 40.19 14.29
N VAL A 295 -2.77 39.83 13.01
CA VAL A 295 -3.30 40.64 11.92
C VAL A 295 -3.95 39.68 10.94
N GLU A 296 -5.28 39.81 10.85
CA GLU A 296 -6.21 39.33 9.83
C GLU A 296 -6.07 37.89 9.29
N LYS A 297 -7.22 37.19 9.31
CA LYS A 297 -7.48 36.00 8.49
C LYS A 297 -7.10 36.30 7.04
N SER A 298 -5.86 36.01 6.69
CA SER A 298 -5.46 35.82 5.30
C SER A 298 -5.74 34.37 5.00
N GLU A 299 -6.78 34.14 4.19
CA GLU A 299 -6.95 32.94 3.38
C GLU A 299 -5.78 32.87 2.38
N THR A 300 -4.56 32.68 2.86
CA THR A 300 -3.52 32.09 2.03
C THR A 300 -3.87 30.61 1.95
N CYS A 301 -4.63 30.23 0.92
CA CYS A 301 -4.63 28.84 0.47
C CYS A 301 -3.16 28.51 0.16
N ASP A 302 -2.49 27.80 1.06
CA ASP A 302 -1.27 27.12 0.69
C ASP A 302 -1.69 26.05 -0.33
N PRO A 303 -1.33 26.19 -1.62
CA PRO A 303 -1.82 25.30 -2.67
C PRO A 303 -1.35 23.84 -2.48
N PHE A 304 -0.47 23.60 -1.51
CA PHE A 304 0.09 22.29 -1.19
C PHE A 304 -0.51 21.65 0.07
N THR A 305 -1.38 22.34 0.82
CA THR A 305 -2.10 21.72 1.96
C THR A 305 -3.31 20.95 1.45
N CYS A 306 -3.53 19.71 1.92
CA CYS A 306 -4.74 18.99 1.55
C CYS A 306 -5.98 19.67 2.15
N ASP A 307 -6.98 19.95 1.33
CA ASP A 307 -8.23 20.55 1.79
C ASP A 307 -8.98 19.56 2.71
N PRO A 308 -9.25 19.93 3.97
CA PRO A 308 -10.02 19.08 4.85
C PRO A 308 -11.44 18.87 4.33
N PHE A 309 -12.00 17.68 4.55
CA PHE A 309 -13.42 17.41 4.30
C PHE A 309 -14.00 16.46 5.34
N GLU A 310 -15.34 16.39 5.38
CA GLU A 310 -16.08 15.57 6.32
C GLU A 310 -16.85 14.49 5.55
N PRO A 311 -16.25 13.31 5.30
CA PRO A 311 -16.86 12.25 4.51
C PRO A 311 -18.16 11.76 5.14
N THR A 312 -19.18 11.49 4.32
CA THR A 312 -20.37 10.74 4.73
C THR A 312 -20.31 9.35 4.12
N VAL A 313 -20.22 8.34 4.97
CA VAL A 313 -19.88 6.96 4.60
C VAL A 313 -20.72 5.95 5.36
N HIS A 314 -20.70 4.70 4.91
CA HIS A 314 -21.05 3.56 5.72
C HIS A 314 -19.90 3.22 6.67
N ILE A 315 -20.24 2.66 7.83
CA ILE A 315 -19.28 2.02 8.73
C ILE A 315 -19.64 0.53 8.75
N ALA A 316 -18.86 -0.28 8.06
CA ALA A 316 -19.08 -1.73 7.96
C ALA A 316 -18.11 -2.47 8.87
N GLY A 317 -18.55 -3.59 9.45
CA GLY A 317 -17.75 -4.38 10.37
C GLY A 317 -18.13 -5.86 10.33
N ARG A 318 -18.40 -6.43 11.51
CA ARG A 318 -18.61 -7.86 11.73
C ARG A 318 -19.57 -8.47 10.69
N ASP A 319 -19.09 -9.50 9.99
CA ASP A 319 -19.84 -10.25 8.96
C ASP A 319 -20.32 -9.39 7.77
N GLY A 320 -19.72 -8.22 7.55
CA GLY A 320 -20.07 -7.31 6.46
C GLY A 320 -21.38 -6.54 6.69
N MET A 321 -21.84 -6.49 7.94
CA MET A 321 -22.97 -5.67 8.36
C MET A 321 -22.52 -4.24 8.67
N CYS A 322 -23.50 -3.32 8.68
CA CYS A 322 -23.30 -1.89 8.87
C CYS A 322 -23.81 -1.40 10.22
N VAL A 323 -23.14 -0.37 10.74
CA VAL A 323 -23.58 0.42 11.89
C VAL A 323 -24.86 1.16 11.53
N ASP A 324 -25.94 0.90 12.25
CA ASP A 324 -27.30 1.32 11.90
C ASP A 324 -28.02 1.96 13.10
N VAL A 325 -28.68 3.10 12.88
CA VAL A 325 -29.62 3.68 13.86
C VAL A 325 -30.93 2.89 13.83
N TYR A 326 -31.23 2.18 14.92
CA TYR A 326 -32.34 1.22 14.97
C TYR A 326 -33.66 1.81 14.45
N LYS A 327 -34.25 1.15 13.44
CA LYS A 327 -35.52 1.55 12.80
C LYS A 327 -35.54 2.96 12.19
N ASN A 328 -34.38 3.57 11.92
CA ASN A 328 -34.30 4.95 11.43
C ASN A 328 -35.00 5.96 12.37
N ASP A 329 -35.02 5.66 13.67
CA ASP A 329 -35.60 6.51 14.72
C ASP A 329 -34.51 7.30 15.45
N TYR A 330 -34.68 8.61 15.57
CA TYR A 330 -33.66 9.53 16.09
C TYR A 330 -34.03 10.16 17.43
N HIS A 331 -34.96 9.57 18.18
CA HIS A 331 -35.13 9.96 19.58
C HIS A 331 -33.84 9.71 20.36
N ASP A 332 -33.53 10.58 21.32
CA ASP A 332 -32.32 10.45 22.12
C ASP A 332 -32.32 9.12 22.88
N GLY A 333 -31.17 8.43 22.83
CA GLY A 333 -30.98 7.14 23.48
C GLY A 333 -31.38 5.92 22.66
N ASN A 334 -31.93 6.08 21.44
CA ASN A 334 -32.22 4.95 20.56
C ASN A 334 -30.91 4.19 20.23
N PRO A 335 -30.88 2.86 20.38
CA PRO A 335 -29.66 2.08 20.19
C PRO A 335 -29.12 2.13 18.76
N ILE A 336 -27.80 2.02 18.68
CA ILE A 336 -27.09 1.70 17.44
C ILE A 336 -26.89 0.19 17.38
N ILE A 337 -27.19 -0.39 16.24
CA ILE A 337 -27.23 -1.84 16.03
C ILE A 337 -26.39 -2.27 14.84
N MET A 338 -26.14 -3.57 14.71
CA MET A 338 -25.66 -4.17 13.47
C MET A 338 -26.83 -4.53 12.57
N TRP A 339 -26.81 -4.07 11.32
CA TRP A 339 -27.83 -4.40 10.33
C TRP A 339 -27.24 -4.68 8.95
N LYS A 340 -28.02 -5.32 8.08
CA LYS A 340 -27.61 -5.52 6.69
C LYS A 340 -27.36 -4.16 6.04
N CYS A 341 -26.21 -4.01 5.39
CA CYS A 341 -25.86 -2.79 4.68
C CYS A 341 -26.87 -2.48 3.55
N ALA A 342 -27.34 -1.23 3.52
CA ALA A 342 -28.21 -0.68 2.50
C ALA A 342 -27.99 0.83 2.41
N ASP A 343 -28.26 1.43 1.25
CA ASP A 343 -28.18 2.89 1.07
C ASP A 343 -29.38 3.60 1.71
N GLN A 344 -29.43 3.58 3.04
CA GLN A 344 -30.44 4.20 3.87
C GLN A 344 -29.82 5.24 4.79
N GLU A 345 -30.54 6.32 5.05
CA GLU A 345 -30.04 7.46 5.82
C GLU A 345 -29.57 7.08 7.23
N ASN A 346 -30.15 6.05 7.85
CA ASN A 346 -29.77 5.53 9.17
C ASN A 346 -28.50 4.68 9.21
N GLN A 347 -27.87 4.45 8.07
CA GLN A 347 -26.56 3.80 7.96
C GLN A 347 -25.48 4.75 7.43
N LEU A 348 -25.84 6.00 7.13
CA LEU A 348 -24.91 7.02 6.67
C LEU A 348 -24.40 7.84 7.86
N TRP A 349 -23.07 7.90 7.95
CA TRP A 349 -22.34 8.54 9.04
C TRP A 349 -21.37 9.57 8.47
N THR A 350 -21.59 10.84 8.82
CA THR A 350 -20.65 11.93 8.55
C THR A 350 -19.56 11.92 9.62
N LEU A 351 -18.32 11.69 9.20
CA LEU A 351 -17.15 11.73 10.07
C LEU A 351 -16.67 13.19 10.15
N LYS A 352 -16.79 13.80 11.33
CA LYS A 352 -16.54 15.23 11.55
C LYS A 352 -15.14 15.47 12.08
N GLN A 353 -14.59 16.63 11.74
CA GLN A 353 -13.26 17.04 12.22
C GLN A 353 -13.25 17.33 13.73
N ASP A 354 -14.40 17.61 14.32
CA ASP A 354 -14.58 17.83 15.76
C ASP A 354 -14.59 16.53 16.59
N LYS A 355 -14.17 15.41 15.99
CA LYS A 355 -14.16 14.04 16.54
C LYS A 355 -15.54 13.39 16.72
N THR A 356 -16.62 14.02 16.28
CA THR A 356 -17.94 13.39 16.31
C THR A 356 -18.20 12.55 15.06
N ILE A 357 -18.97 11.48 15.21
CA ILE A 357 -19.51 10.68 14.10
C ILE A 357 -21.01 10.92 14.09
N ARG A 358 -21.56 11.45 12.99
CA ARG A 358 -22.94 11.97 12.98
C ARG A 358 -23.84 11.29 11.97
N SER A 359 -25.10 11.07 12.34
CA SER A 359 -26.15 10.66 11.40
C SER A 359 -27.39 11.54 11.61
N LYS A 360 -27.96 12.06 10.52
CA LYS A 360 -29.04 13.07 10.52
C LYS A 360 -28.87 14.22 11.54
N GLY A 361 -27.63 14.70 11.70
CA GLY A 361 -27.30 15.79 12.61
C GLY A 361 -27.19 15.42 14.09
N LYS A 362 -27.46 14.15 14.46
CA LYS A 362 -27.22 13.59 15.80
C LYS A 362 -25.91 12.82 15.86
N CYS A 363 -25.40 12.60 17.05
CA CYS A 363 -24.08 12.04 17.31
C CYS A 363 -24.16 10.57 17.74
N LEU A 364 -23.25 9.75 17.21
CA LEU A 364 -22.88 8.46 17.77
C LEU A 364 -22.35 8.72 19.19
N THR A 365 -23.00 8.15 20.20
CA THR A 365 -22.78 8.54 21.60
C THR A 365 -22.72 7.29 22.47
N THR A 366 -21.73 7.19 23.34
CA THR A 366 -21.74 6.14 24.35
C THR A 366 -22.69 6.46 25.51
N TYR A 367 -23.45 5.48 26.00
CA TYR A 367 -24.27 5.64 27.20
C TYR A 367 -23.42 5.90 28.46
N GLY A 368 -22.21 5.34 28.51
CA GLY A 368 -21.25 5.63 29.57
C GLY A 368 -19.87 5.02 29.29
N TYR A 369 -19.01 4.94 30.30
CA TYR A 369 -17.58 4.67 30.09
C TYR A 369 -17.09 3.33 30.65
N ALA A 370 -18.00 2.37 30.88
CA ALA A 370 -17.66 1.03 31.35
C ALA A 370 -17.88 -0.01 30.24
N PRO A 371 -17.11 -1.11 30.21
CA PRO A 371 -17.35 -2.22 29.29
C PRO A 371 -18.79 -2.73 29.37
N GLY A 372 -19.38 -3.05 28.22
CA GLY A 372 -20.78 -3.49 28.09
C GLY A 372 -21.80 -2.36 27.98
N HIS A 373 -21.43 -1.10 28.22
CA HIS A 373 -22.34 0.01 27.95
C HIS A 373 -22.64 0.11 26.45
N TYR A 374 -23.91 0.29 26.14
CA TYR A 374 -24.37 0.36 24.75
C TYR A 374 -24.07 1.72 24.12
N VAL A 375 -24.08 1.73 22.79
CA VAL A 375 -23.91 2.93 21.97
C VAL A 375 -25.27 3.33 21.39
N MET A 376 -25.54 4.64 21.37
CA MET A 376 -26.84 5.20 21.03
C MET A 376 -26.69 6.43 20.13
N ILE A 377 -27.79 6.78 19.46
CA ILE A 377 -27.92 8.08 18.81
C ILE A 377 -28.36 9.10 19.87
N TYR A 378 -27.74 10.28 19.87
CA TYR A 378 -28.08 11.35 20.81
C TYR A 378 -27.85 12.74 20.21
N ASP A 379 -28.58 13.73 20.67
CA ASP A 379 -28.37 15.13 20.31
C ASP A 379 -26.96 15.60 20.67
N CYS A 380 -26.24 16.11 19.66
CA CYS A 380 -24.83 16.49 19.80
C CYS A 380 -24.59 17.64 20.80
N THR A 381 -25.59 18.49 21.05
CA THR A 381 -25.43 19.72 21.84
C THR A 381 -25.74 19.52 23.32
N SER A 382 -26.63 18.58 23.63
CA SER A 382 -27.04 18.26 25.00
C SER A 382 -26.31 17.04 25.58
N ALA A 383 -25.72 16.20 24.73
CA ALA A 383 -24.84 15.11 25.18
C ALA A 383 -23.61 15.64 25.93
N VAL A 384 -23.08 14.84 26.84
CA VAL A 384 -21.74 15.05 27.41
C VAL A 384 -20.73 14.94 26.27
N ALA A 385 -19.96 15.99 26.02
CA ALA A 385 -19.10 16.11 24.84
C ALA A 385 -18.14 14.92 24.67
N GLU A 386 -17.48 14.47 25.74
CA GLU A 386 -16.54 13.36 25.64
C GLU A 386 -17.21 11.99 25.40
N ALA A 387 -18.53 11.89 25.54
CA ALA A 387 -19.29 10.69 25.17
C ALA A 387 -19.54 10.59 23.66
N THR A 388 -19.39 11.70 22.92
CA THR A 388 -19.62 11.78 21.47
C THR A 388 -18.33 11.79 20.66
N TYR A 389 -17.18 11.83 21.33
CA TYR A 389 -15.87 11.80 20.68
C TYR A 389 -15.45 10.38 20.33
N TRP A 390 -14.92 10.21 19.13
CA TRP A 390 -14.41 8.96 18.59
C TRP A 390 -13.11 9.20 17.83
N GLU A 391 -12.20 8.24 17.92
CA GLU A 391 -11.00 8.17 17.10
C GLU A 391 -11.06 6.90 16.27
N ILE A 392 -10.87 7.05 14.95
CA ILE A 392 -10.84 5.95 13.99
C ILE A 392 -9.39 5.71 13.65
N TRP A 393 -8.87 4.55 14.03
CA TRP A 393 -7.50 4.17 13.76
C TRP A 393 -7.36 3.55 12.38
N ASP A 394 -6.17 3.70 11.81
CA ASP A 394 -5.63 3.13 10.56
C ASP A 394 -5.52 1.59 10.56
N ASN A 395 -5.93 0.93 11.64
CA ASN A 395 -6.13 -0.52 11.71
C ASN A 395 -7.62 -0.94 11.76
N GLY A 396 -8.54 0.02 11.64
CA GLY A 396 -9.98 -0.22 11.66
C GLY A 396 -10.62 -0.28 13.05
N THR A 397 -9.90 0.08 14.12
CA THR A 397 -10.50 0.21 15.46
C THR A 397 -11.14 1.59 15.63
N ILE A 398 -12.36 1.64 16.17
CA ILE A 398 -13.06 2.87 16.54
C ILE A 398 -13.11 2.95 18.06
N ILE A 399 -12.48 3.97 18.66
CA ILE A 399 -12.29 4.06 20.11
C ILE A 399 -12.90 5.35 20.67
N ASN A 400 -13.51 5.29 21.86
CA ASN A 400 -13.83 6.48 22.61
C ASN A 400 -12.59 6.91 23.42
N PRO A 401 -12.00 8.10 23.17
CA PRO A 401 -10.73 8.49 23.77
C PRO A 401 -10.81 8.73 25.28
N ARG A 402 -12.01 9.00 25.82
CA ARG A 402 -12.20 9.21 27.26
C ARG A 402 -12.14 7.90 28.04
N SER A 403 -12.75 6.83 27.53
CA SER A 403 -12.74 5.52 28.21
C SER A 403 -11.59 4.62 27.78
N GLY A 404 -11.03 4.83 26.59
CA GLY A 404 -10.12 3.87 25.96
C GLY A 404 -10.80 2.57 25.52
N LEU A 405 -12.14 2.55 25.45
CA LEU A 405 -12.91 1.39 25.02
C LEU A 405 -13.26 1.48 23.53
N ALA A 406 -13.24 0.33 22.86
CA ALA A 406 -13.53 0.20 21.44
C ALA A 406 -15.02 -0.09 21.19
N LEU A 407 -15.53 0.41 20.07
CA LEU A 407 -16.83 0.03 19.52
C LEU A 407 -16.80 -1.45 19.12
N SER A 408 -17.75 -2.23 19.65
CA SER A 408 -17.80 -3.68 19.48
C SER A 408 -19.18 -4.18 19.07
N ALA A 409 -19.19 -5.14 18.14
CA ALA A 409 -20.35 -5.96 17.78
C ALA A 409 -20.26 -7.34 18.46
N GLU A 410 -20.73 -7.48 19.71
CA GLU A 410 -20.56 -8.71 20.50
C GLU A 410 -21.30 -9.94 19.94
N SER A 411 -22.36 -9.72 19.15
CA SER A 411 -23.11 -10.77 18.47
C SER A 411 -23.07 -10.60 16.95
N SER A 412 -23.12 -11.72 16.22
CA SER A 412 -23.31 -11.75 14.77
C SER A 412 -24.78 -11.75 14.35
N ALA A 413 -25.71 -11.77 15.31
CA ALA A 413 -27.14 -11.70 15.00
C ALA A 413 -27.53 -10.28 14.53
N MET A 414 -28.36 -10.23 13.50
CA MET A 414 -28.87 -8.98 12.94
C MET A 414 -29.81 -8.30 13.94
N GLY A 415 -29.62 -6.99 14.14
CA GLY A 415 -30.40 -6.17 15.08
C GLY A 415 -29.79 -6.06 16.47
N GLU A 416 -28.66 -6.73 16.72
CA GLU A 416 -27.98 -6.67 18.01
C GLU A 416 -27.30 -5.32 18.23
N THR A 417 -27.33 -4.86 19.48
CA THR A 417 -26.86 -3.53 19.87
C THR A 417 -25.34 -3.48 20.00
N LEU A 418 -24.75 -2.39 19.52
CA LEU A 418 -23.33 -2.11 19.68
C LEU A 418 -22.99 -1.69 21.11
N THR A 419 -21.83 -2.09 21.58
CA THR A 419 -21.35 -1.79 22.94
C THR A 419 -19.92 -1.28 22.92
N LEU A 420 -19.51 -0.63 24.00
CA LEU A 420 -18.11 -0.36 24.30
C LEU A 420 -17.50 -1.57 25.01
N GLN A 421 -16.32 -2.01 24.58
CA GLN A 421 -15.55 -3.07 25.25
C GLN A 421 -14.07 -2.73 25.37
N THR A 422 -13.36 -3.46 26.23
CA THR A 422 -11.90 -3.40 26.29
C THR A 422 -11.32 -3.64 24.90
N ASN A 423 -10.42 -2.77 24.44
CA ASN A 423 -9.79 -2.95 23.15
C ASN A 423 -8.78 -4.11 23.21
N GLU A 424 -9.13 -5.20 22.56
CA GLU A 424 -8.29 -6.41 22.45
C GLU A 424 -8.03 -6.76 20.98
N TYR A 425 -8.29 -5.81 20.08
CA TYR A 425 -8.18 -5.96 18.62
C TYR A 425 -8.94 -7.19 18.09
N GLN A 426 -10.05 -7.54 18.73
CA GLN A 426 -10.86 -8.66 18.30
C GLN A 426 -11.46 -8.38 16.91
N MET A 427 -11.77 -9.44 16.15
CA MET A 427 -12.48 -9.31 14.87
C MET A 427 -13.81 -8.55 15.05
N ARG A 428 -14.50 -8.73 16.18
CA ARG A 428 -15.73 -7.99 16.52
C ARG A 428 -15.54 -6.49 16.80
N GLN A 429 -14.30 -6.01 16.81
CA GLN A 429 -13.89 -4.62 16.98
C GLN A 429 -13.27 -4.04 15.69
N GLY A 430 -13.35 -4.79 14.57
CA GLY A 430 -12.86 -4.37 13.28
C GLY A 430 -13.93 -3.64 12.47
N TRP A 431 -13.55 -2.49 11.93
CA TRP A 431 -14.42 -1.61 11.16
C TRP A 431 -13.70 -1.05 9.94
N ARG A 432 -14.45 -0.81 8.89
CA ARG A 432 -14.02 -0.06 7.70
C ARG A 432 -15.04 1.02 7.38
N THR A 433 -14.55 2.23 7.17
CA THR A 433 -15.30 3.38 6.68
C THR A 433 -15.24 3.40 5.16
N GLY A 434 -16.37 3.51 4.48
CA GLY A 434 -16.38 3.52 3.01
C GLY A 434 -17.77 3.70 2.42
N THR A 435 -17.84 3.90 1.12
CA THR A 435 -19.10 3.88 0.37
C THR A 435 -19.48 2.47 -0.09
N HIS A 436 -18.51 1.56 -0.19
CA HIS A 436 -18.70 0.17 -0.54
C HIS A 436 -18.48 -0.75 0.66
N THR A 437 -19.51 -1.54 0.99
CA THR A 437 -19.55 -2.32 2.23
C THR A 437 -19.34 -3.83 2.01
N GLY A 438 -19.39 -4.27 0.75
CA GLY A 438 -19.15 -5.67 0.38
C GLY A 438 -17.71 -6.10 0.65
N PRO A 439 -17.49 -7.41 0.89
CA PRO A 439 -16.14 -7.94 1.00
C PRO A 439 -15.42 -7.85 -0.35
N PHE A 440 -14.12 -7.57 -0.33
CA PHE A 440 -13.29 -7.59 -1.52
C PHE A 440 -12.85 -9.02 -1.81
N VAL A 441 -13.22 -9.55 -2.98
CA VAL A 441 -12.88 -10.91 -3.40
C VAL A 441 -11.64 -10.89 -4.29
N THR A 442 -10.62 -11.65 -3.92
CA THR A 442 -9.31 -11.67 -4.58
C THR A 442 -8.58 -12.99 -4.32
N SER A 443 -7.55 -13.29 -5.12
CA SER A 443 -6.53 -14.28 -4.76
C SER A 443 -5.42 -13.63 -3.96
N ILE A 444 -4.86 -14.34 -2.98
CA ILE A 444 -3.74 -13.84 -2.17
C ILE A 444 -2.48 -14.60 -2.57
N ALA A 445 -1.57 -13.92 -3.26
CA ALA A 445 -0.25 -14.46 -3.59
C ALA A 445 0.72 -14.25 -2.43
N GLY A 446 1.61 -15.22 -2.22
CA GLY A 446 2.64 -15.19 -1.18
C GLY A 446 4.00 -15.64 -1.70
N TYR A 447 4.73 -16.39 -0.86
CA TYR A 447 6.07 -16.88 -1.17
C TYR A 447 6.13 -17.67 -2.50
N LEU A 448 7.19 -17.44 -3.28
CA LEU A 448 7.37 -18.00 -4.63
C LEU A 448 6.21 -17.71 -5.60
N ASP A 449 5.42 -16.68 -5.34
CA ASP A 449 4.28 -16.26 -6.18
C ASP A 449 3.19 -17.32 -6.28
N LEU A 450 3.14 -18.20 -5.28
CA LEU A 450 2.09 -19.18 -5.12
C LEU A 450 0.89 -18.52 -4.46
N CYS A 451 -0.31 -19.01 -4.77
CA CYS A 451 -1.57 -18.51 -4.24
C CYS A 451 -2.00 -19.31 -3.01
N MET A 452 -2.53 -18.59 -2.03
CA MET A 452 -3.16 -19.16 -0.86
C MET A 452 -4.40 -19.97 -1.29
N GLU A 453 -4.43 -21.25 -0.94
CA GLU A 453 -5.45 -22.21 -1.32
C GLU A 453 -6.08 -22.84 -0.07
N ALA A 454 -7.40 -22.78 0.00
CA ALA A 454 -8.19 -23.42 1.04
C ALA A 454 -8.33 -24.93 0.77
N HIS A 455 -8.03 -25.76 1.77
CA HIS A 455 -8.20 -27.21 1.67
C HIS A 455 -8.76 -27.80 2.97
N GLY A 456 -10.09 -27.94 3.02
CA GLY A 456 -10.80 -28.39 4.22
C GLY A 456 -10.70 -27.35 5.34
N SER A 457 -10.05 -27.69 6.45
CA SER A 457 -9.74 -26.76 7.55
C SER A 457 -8.33 -26.16 7.45
N ASN A 458 -7.52 -26.61 6.49
CA ASN A 458 -6.12 -26.19 6.36
C ASN A 458 -5.96 -25.20 5.21
N VAL A 459 -4.87 -24.43 5.25
CA VAL A 459 -4.51 -23.48 4.20
C VAL A 459 -3.02 -23.62 3.89
N TRP A 460 -2.68 -23.57 2.61
CA TRP A 460 -1.29 -23.58 2.15
C TRP A 460 -1.15 -22.83 0.83
N LEU A 461 0.08 -22.73 0.33
CA LEU A 461 0.37 -22.14 -0.97
C LEU A 461 0.41 -23.19 -2.09
N ALA A 462 -0.22 -22.89 -3.23
CA ALA A 462 -0.25 -23.72 -4.43
C ALA A 462 -0.10 -22.85 -5.69
N ASP A 463 0.11 -23.48 -6.86
CA ASP A 463 0.20 -22.73 -8.12
C ASP A 463 -1.08 -21.92 -8.36
N CYS A 464 -0.91 -20.63 -8.67
CA CYS A 464 -2.02 -19.72 -8.92
C CYS A 464 -2.84 -20.14 -10.13
N ASP A 465 -4.16 -20.23 -9.96
CA ASP A 465 -5.13 -20.49 -11.02
C ASP A 465 -6.38 -19.65 -10.74
N SER A 466 -6.65 -18.68 -11.61
CA SER A 466 -7.79 -17.75 -11.47
C SER A 466 -9.14 -18.47 -11.48
N ASN A 467 -9.23 -19.70 -12.00
CA ASN A 467 -10.46 -20.47 -12.06
C ASN A 467 -10.76 -21.24 -10.76
N LYS A 468 -9.78 -21.37 -9.85
CA LYS A 468 -9.96 -22.11 -8.60
C LYS A 468 -10.66 -21.27 -7.55
N LYS A 469 -11.86 -21.71 -7.16
CA LYS A 469 -12.62 -21.06 -6.08
C LYS A 469 -11.96 -21.22 -4.70
N GLU A 470 -11.18 -22.27 -4.53
CA GLU A 470 -10.36 -22.54 -3.34
C GLU A 470 -9.27 -21.48 -3.12
N GLN A 471 -8.88 -20.76 -4.18
CA GLN A 471 -7.90 -19.67 -4.15
C GLN A 471 -8.56 -18.28 -4.13
N GLN A 472 -9.89 -18.23 -4.02
CA GLN A 472 -10.63 -16.98 -3.93
C GLN A 472 -10.98 -16.70 -2.46
N TRP A 473 -10.57 -15.54 -1.98
CA TRP A 473 -10.71 -15.09 -0.60
C TRP A 473 -11.53 -13.81 -0.56
N ALA A 474 -12.56 -13.80 0.27
CA ALA A 474 -13.35 -12.63 0.62
C ALA A 474 -12.71 -11.95 1.83
N ILE A 475 -12.21 -10.74 1.63
CA ILE A 475 -11.64 -9.89 2.69
C ILE A 475 -12.75 -8.98 3.21
N TYR A 476 -13.15 -9.19 4.46
CA TYR A 476 -14.29 -8.51 5.07
C TYR A 476 -13.90 -7.20 5.76
N PRO A 477 -14.85 -6.25 5.92
CA PRO A 477 -14.64 -5.00 6.65
C PRO A 477 -14.17 -5.15 8.11
N ASP A 478 -14.41 -6.30 8.73
CA ASP A 478 -13.95 -6.63 10.09
C ASP A 478 -12.48 -7.09 10.17
N GLY A 479 -11.79 -7.14 9.03
CA GLY A 479 -10.42 -7.62 8.90
C GLY A 479 -10.30 -9.14 8.82
N SER A 480 -11.41 -9.88 8.76
CA SER A 480 -11.35 -11.32 8.53
C SER A 480 -11.13 -11.67 7.06
N ILE A 481 -10.37 -12.75 6.84
CA ILE A 481 -10.11 -13.33 5.52
C ILE A 481 -10.88 -14.66 5.45
N ARG A 482 -11.80 -14.79 4.49
CA ARG A 482 -12.73 -15.93 4.43
C ARG A 482 -12.70 -16.61 3.06
N PRO A 483 -12.69 -17.94 2.98
CA PRO A 483 -12.74 -18.61 1.68
C PRO A 483 -14.11 -18.36 1.04
N VAL A 484 -14.14 -18.02 -0.25
CA VAL A 484 -15.41 -17.75 -0.96
C VAL A 484 -16.34 -18.97 -0.98
N GLN A 485 -15.76 -20.17 -0.92
CA GLN A 485 -16.53 -21.43 -0.86
C GLN A 485 -17.32 -21.60 0.45
N ASN A 486 -16.88 -20.97 1.54
CA ASN A 486 -17.57 -21.02 2.83
C ASN A 486 -17.21 -19.81 3.69
N THR A 487 -17.96 -18.73 3.54
CA THR A 487 -17.76 -17.46 4.25
C THR A 487 -18.11 -17.50 5.75
N ASN A 488 -18.53 -18.65 6.28
CA ASN A 488 -18.68 -18.86 7.73
C ASN A 488 -17.36 -19.26 8.41
N ASN A 489 -16.33 -19.61 7.62
CA ASN A 489 -15.00 -19.88 8.10
C ASN A 489 -14.09 -18.66 7.93
N CYS A 490 -13.23 -18.43 8.91
CA CYS A 490 -12.27 -17.35 8.97
C CYS A 490 -10.87 -17.93 9.09
N LEU A 491 -9.93 -17.31 8.39
CA LEU A 491 -8.51 -17.57 8.59
C LEU A 491 -8.14 -17.21 10.03
N THR A 492 -7.60 -18.17 10.78
CA THR A 492 -7.44 -18.10 12.23
C THR A 492 -6.08 -18.62 12.63
N SER A 493 -5.32 -17.88 13.44
CA SER A 493 -4.15 -18.43 14.15
C SER A 493 -4.62 -19.33 15.31
N GLU A 494 -4.16 -20.58 15.38
CA GLU A 494 -4.60 -21.55 16.41
C GLU A 494 -4.18 -21.12 17.83
N GLU A 495 -3.07 -20.42 17.96
CA GLU A 495 -2.50 -19.98 19.23
C GLU A 495 -1.85 -18.60 19.11
N HIS A 496 -1.75 -17.87 20.23
CA HIS A 496 -1.11 -16.56 20.33
C HIS A 496 0.41 -16.68 20.57
N LYS A 497 1.11 -17.43 19.71
CA LYS A 497 2.56 -17.67 19.85
C LYS A 497 3.29 -17.85 18.50
N PRO A 498 4.60 -17.56 18.43
CA PRO A 498 5.40 -17.87 17.25
C PRO A 498 5.33 -19.35 16.87
N GLY A 499 5.10 -19.63 15.60
CA GLY A 499 5.01 -20.97 15.03
C GLY A 499 3.62 -21.59 15.08
N ALA A 500 2.61 -20.88 15.62
CA ALA A 500 1.22 -21.30 15.58
C ALA A 500 0.77 -21.43 14.12
N THR A 501 0.05 -22.52 13.80
CA THR A 501 -0.47 -22.73 12.44
C THR A 501 -1.65 -21.80 12.22
N ILE A 502 -1.77 -21.30 11.00
CA ILE A 502 -2.93 -20.58 10.53
C ILE A 502 -3.83 -21.58 9.80
N VAL A 503 -5.08 -21.65 10.23
CA VAL A 503 -6.08 -22.63 9.79
C VAL A 503 -7.42 -21.93 9.52
N MET A 504 -8.43 -22.68 9.09
CA MET A 504 -9.80 -22.19 8.96
C MET A 504 -10.66 -22.67 10.12
N MET A 505 -11.24 -21.73 10.87
CA MET A 505 -12.18 -21.98 11.96
C MET A 505 -13.46 -21.17 11.79
N ALA A 506 -14.52 -21.52 12.51
CA ALA A 506 -15.77 -20.76 12.45
C ALA A 506 -15.55 -19.29 12.87
N CYS A 507 -16.13 -18.35 12.11
CA CYS A 507 -16.08 -16.92 12.41
C CYS A 507 -16.95 -16.52 13.62
N SER A 508 -17.82 -17.42 14.12
CA SER A 508 -18.81 -17.12 15.16
C SER A 508 -18.21 -16.58 16.45
N ASN A 509 -16.97 -16.94 16.77
CA ASN A 509 -16.29 -16.49 17.97
C ASN A 509 -15.69 -15.08 17.85
N ALA A 510 -15.46 -14.61 16.63
CA ALA A 510 -14.90 -13.30 16.33
C ALA A 510 -13.65 -12.97 17.18
N TRP A 511 -12.72 -13.93 17.26
CA TRP A 511 -11.50 -13.82 18.07
C TRP A 511 -10.52 -12.80 17.49
N ALA A 512 -9.55 -12.39 18.29
CA ALA A 512 -8.48 -11.51 17.83
C ALA A 512 -7.57 -12.19 16.79
N SER A 513 -7.33 -13.49 16.94
CA SER A 513 -6.57 -14.30 15.96
C SER A 513 -7.26 -14.48 14.60
N GLN A 514 -8.45 -13.90 14.40
CA GLN A 514 -9.22 -13.90 13.15
C GLN A 514 -9.19 -12.55 12.42
N ARG A 515 -8.53 -11.54 12.99
CA ARG A 515 -8.42 -10.20 12.44
C ARG A 515 -7.03 -9.95 11.87
N TRP A 516 -6.98 -9.61 10.59
CA TRP A 516 -5.75 -9.42 9.83
C TRP A 516 -5.73 -8.03 9.19
N VAL A 517 -4.55 -7.43 9.09
CA VAL A 517 -4.34 -6.13 8.45
C VAL A 517 -3.30 -6.27 7.34
N PHE A 518 -3.66 -5.88 6.12
CA PHE A 518 -2.72 -5.77 5.02
C PHE A 518 -1.91 -4.49 5.20
N LYS A 519 -0.59 -4.60 5.27
CA LYS A 519 0.32 -3.47 5.46
C LYS A 519 1.05 -3.15 4.16
N ASN A 520 1.52 -1.91 4.02
CA ASN A 520 2.23 -1.45 2.83
C ASN A 520 3.63 -2.06 2.65
N ASP A 521 4.25 -2.55 3.74
CA ASP A 521 5.43 -3.42 3.65
C ASP A 521 5.12 -4.78 2.98
N GLY A 522 3.83 -5.09 2.81
CA GLY A 522 3.24 -6.28 2.24
C GLY A 522 3.15 -7.45 3.19
N THR A 523 3.17 -7.21 4.50
CA THR A 523 2.75 -8.20 5.48
C THR A 523 1.25 -8.32 5.56
N ILE A 524 0.79 -9.50 5.99
CA ILE A 524 -0.52 -9.68 6.60
C ILE A 524 -0.27 -9.80 8.10
N TYR A 525 -0.64 -8.75 8.83
CA TYR A 525 -0.29 -8.53 10.23
C TYR A 525 -1.44 -8.87 11.17
N SER A 526 -1.13 -9.57 12.26
CA SER A 526 -2.05 -9.80 13.38
C SER A 526 -1.84 -8.74 14.46
N LEU A 527 -2.85 -7.91 14.68
CA LEU A 527 -2.80 -6.82 15.67
C LEU A 527 -2.63 -7.31 17.11
N SER A 528 -3.30 -8.40 17.47
CA SER A 528 -3.26 -8.92 18.84
C SER A 528 -1.96 -9.62 19.18
N ASP A 529 -1.31 -10.19 18.18
CA ASP A 529 -0.13 -11.04 18.38
C ASP A 529 1.19 -10.31 18.14
N ASP A 530 1.15 -9.11 17.54
CA ASP A 530 2.34 -8.37 17.10
C ASP A 530 3.27 -9.22 16.22
N MET A 531 2.65 -9.94 15.27
CA MET A 531 3.28 -10.92 14.40
C MET A 531 2.66 -10.92 13.00
N VAL A 532 3.36 -11.53 12.06
CA VAL A 532 2.98 -11.57 10.64
C VAL A 532 2.72 -13.00 10.19
N MET A 533 1.93 -13.12 9.13
CA MET A 533 1.73 -14.38 8.41
C MET A 533 3.01 -14.78 7.66
N ASP A 534 3.42 -16.04 7.82
CA ASP A 534 4.71 -16.57 7.37
C ASP A 534 4.55 -17.97 6.75
N VAL A 535 5.21 -18.21 5.62
CA VAL A 535 5.33 -19.56 5.05
C VAL A 535 6.46 -20.30 5.76
N LYS A 536 6.09 -21.31 6.54
CA LYS A 536 6.99 -21.99 7.47
C LYS A 536 8.27 -22.45 6.79
N GLY A 537 9.40 -22.01 7.34
CA GLY A 537 10.73 -22.41 6.86
C GLY A 537 11.03 -22.01 5.42
N SER A 538 10.26 -21.08 4.83
CA SER A 538 10.32 -20.76 3.40
C SER A 538 10.17 -22.00 2.51
N ASP A 539 9.35 -22.96 2.93
CA ASP A 539 9.13 -24.23 2.23
C ASP A 539 7.62 -24.51 2.06
N PRO A 540 7.03 -24.14 0.90
CA PRO A 540 5.63 -24.44 0.60
C PRO A 540 5.27 -25.92 0.64
N SER A 541 6.24 -26.84 0.49
CA SER A 541 5.98 -28.28 0.50
C SER A 541 5.54 -28.79 1.88
N LEU A 542 5.87 -28.05 2.95
CA LEU A 542 5.38 -28.32 4.31
C LEU A 542 3.87 -28.09 4.45
N LYS A 543 3.25 -27.37 3.51
CA LYS A 543 1.81 -27.03 3.51
C LYS A 543 1.36 -26.35 4.81
N GLN A 544 2.19 -25.46 5.33
CA GLN A 544 1.93 -24.74 6.57
C GLN A 544 2.20 -23.25 6.40
N ILE A 545 1.17 -22.46 6.66
CA ILE A 545 1.28 -21.03 6.91
C ILE A 545 1.17 -20.87 8.43
N ILE A 546 2.07 -20.08 9.01
CA ILE A 546 2.20 -19.90 10.45
C ILE A 546 2.21 -18.43 10.81
N LEU A 547 2.02 -18.16 12.10
CA LEU A 547 2.26 -16.86 12.70
C LEU A 547 3.72 -16.77 13.16
N TRP A 548 4.44 -15.70 12.79
CA TRP A 548 5.85 -15.53 13.12
C TRP A 548 6.23 -14.07 13.32
N SER A 549 7.33 -13.81 14.05
CA SER A 549 7.88 -12.47 14.16
C SER A 549 8.33 -11.95 12.80
N TRP A 550 8.20 -10.65 12.57
CA TRP A 550 8.68 -10.01 11.34
C TRP A 550 10.19 -10.16 11.17
N THR A 551 10.61 -10.66 10.01
CA THR A 551 12.01 -10.87 9.62
C THR A 551 12.40 -10.10 8.36
N GLY A 552 11.42 -9.58 7.60
CA GLY A 552 11.65 -8.97 6.29
C GLY A 552 11.92 -9.97 5.17
N ASN A 553 11.89 -11.27 5.47
CA ASN A 553 12.15 -12.32 4.49
C ASN A 553 11.02 -12.43 3.46
N PRO A 554 11.31 -12.88 2.22
CA PRO A 554 10.30 -13.01 1.17
C PRO A 554 9.12 -13.94 1.52
N ASN A 555 9.30 -14.87 2.46
CA ASN A 555 8.25 -15.80 2.90
C ASN A 555 7.17 -15.17 3.80
N GLN A 556 7.33 -13.87 4.11
CA GLN A 556 6.36 -13.05 4.87
C GLN A 556 5.68 -11.98 4.00
N MET A 557 5.94 -12.00 2.70
CA MET A 557 5.39 -11.04 1.75
C MET A 557 4.14 -11.63 1.10
N TRP A 558 3.08 -10.82 1.09
CA TRP A 558 1.79 -11.16 0.55
C TRP A 558 1.29 -10.03 -0.36
N LEU A 559 0.45 -10.40 -1.32
CA LEU A 559 -0.10 -9.47 -2.29
C LEU A 559 -1.49 -9.95 -2.72
N THR A 560 -2.47 -9.06 -2.71
CA THR A 560 -3.77 -9.32 -3.33
C THR A 560 -3.64 -9.23 -4.83
N LEU A 561 -4.07 -10.27 -5.54
CA LEU A 561 -4.12 -10.29 -6.99
C LEU A 561 -5.40 -9.60 -7.45
N PHE A 562 -5.21 -8.52 -8.19
CA PHE A 562 -6.27 -7.87 -8.94
C PHE A 562 -6.63 -8.76 -10.10
#